data_AF-A0A8H3WPN6-F1
#
_entry.id   AF-A0A8H3WPN6-F1
#
_cell.length_a   1.000
_cell.length_b   1.000
_cell.length_c   1.000
_cell.angle_alpha   90.00
_cell.angle_beta   90.00
_cell.angle_gamma   90.00
#
_symmetry.space_group_name_H-M   'P 1'
#
loop_
_entity.id
_entity.type
_entity.pdbx_description
1 polymer ?
#
loop_
_entity_poly.entity_id
_entity_poly.type
_entity_poly.pdbx_seq_one_letter_code
_entity_poly.pdbx_strand_id
1 'polypeptide(L)'
;MGRTKCEYDAGPDVTRFAALKSRHEELQHRVSLFEELFRLLSMRSESESVEIIRRVRTTNIETDLDDLIKFIKNADLLIQLASTQSAEASPAPEPDFGPHGPLPMDEFSSLVELLKSAISKLDPAARTAFMDAIRIQVEALTASQDLRLDSPAAAKGEAMIDADTDTELDGVSHARPGGFLKGLLNEGPKGPN
;
A
#
# COMPACT_ATOMS: atom_id res chain seq x y z
N MET A 1 7.63 49.42 8.48
CA MET A 1 8.50 48.49 9.22
C MET A 1 7.61 47.49 9.95
N GLY A 2 7.17 46.42 9.26
CA GLY A 2 6.36 45.36 9.87
C GLY A 2 7.27 44.42 10.64
N ARG A 3 7.04 44.26 11.95
CA ARG A 3 7.73 43.22 12.73
C ARG A 3 7.17 41.88 12.27
N THR A 4 8.02 41.01 11.75
CA THR A 4 7.65 39.61 11.53
C THR A 4 7.23 39.02 12.88
N LYS A 5 6.06 38.36 12.89
CA LYS A 5 5.53 37.73 14.10
C LYS A 5 6.49 36.60 14.48
N CYS A 6 7.23 36.77 15.57
CA CYS A 6 8.09 35.72 16.12
C CYS A 6 7.19 34.75 16.88
N GLU A 7 7.07 33.53 16.36
CA GLU A 7 6.36 32.42 16.96
C GLU A 7 7.40 31.38 17.39
N TYR A 8 7.32 30.94 18.64
CA TYR A 8 8.23 29.94 19.19
C TYR A 8 7.64 28.54 18.94
N ASP A 9 8.50 27.60 18.58
CA ASP A 9 8.13 26.18 18.36
C ASP A 9 7.73 25.44 19.66
N ALA A 10 7.83 26.10 20.81
CA ALA A 10 7.57 25.53 22.13
C ALA A 10 6.63 26.42 22.93
N GLY A 11 5.70 25.81 23.68
CA GLY A 11 4.86 26.51 24.63
C GLY A 11 5.69 27.13 25.77
N PRO A 12 5.15 28.15 26.47
CA PRO A 12 5.88 28.90 27.50
C PRO A 12 6.35 28.04 28.68
N ASP A 13 5.68 26.92 28.94
CA ASP A 13 5.99 25.99 30.04
C ASP A 13 6.93 24.85 29.61
N VAL A 14 7.23 24.74 28.31
CA VAL A 14 8.03 23.65 27.75
C VAL A 14 9.44 24.16 27.49
N THR A 15 10.44 23.51 28.09
CA THR A 15 11.83 23.83 27.77
C THR A 15 12.12 23.54 26.30
N ARG A 16 12.94 24.38 25.66
CA ARG A 16 13.37 24.17 24.27
C ARG A 16 13.91 22.75 24.03
N PHE A 17 14.63 22.19 25.01
CA PHE A 17 15.14 20.83 24.93
C PHE A 17 14.03 19.78 24.93
N ALA A 18 13.01 19.93 25.79
CA ALA A 18 11.86 19.03 25.81
C ALA A 18 11.06 19.09 24.50
N ALA A 19 10.83 20.28 23.95
CA ALA A 19 10.18 20.45 22.66
C ALA A 19 10.98 19.81 21.52
N LEU A 20 12.30 20.03 21.49
CA LEU A 20 13.17 19.45 20.48
C LEU A 20 13.24 17.92 20.57
N LYS A 21 13.26 17.38 21.80
CA LYS A 21 13.24 15.94 22.05
C LYS A 21 11.92 15.33 21.59
N SER A 22 10.77 15.92 21.97
CA SER A 22 9.46 15.43 21.55
C SER A 22 9.32 15.42 20.04
N ARG A 23 9.73 16.49 19.36
CA ARG A 23 9.74 16.56 17.90
C ARG A 23 10.66 15.50 17.29
N HIS A 24 11.81 15.25 17.89
CA HIS A 24 12.74 14.22 17.43
C HIS A 24 12.13 12.81 17.55
N GLU A 25 11.51 12.50 18.69
CA GLU A 25 10.82 11.23 18.91
C GLU A 25 9.66 11.03 17.92
N GLU A 26 8.87 12.08 17.67
CA GLU A 26 7.80 12.06 16.66
C GLU A 26 8.33 11.79 15.25
N LEU A 27 9.39 12.48 14.84
CA LEU A 27 10.00 12.26 13.52
C LEU A 27 10.60 10.85 13.41
N GLN A 28 11.30 10.38 14.45
CA GLN A 28 11.86 9.03 14.47
C GLN A 28 10.75 7.96 14.36
N HIS A 29 9.64 8.17 15.07
CA HIS A 29 8.48 7.31 14.98
C HIS A 29 7.92 7.28 13.54
N ARG A 30 7.74 8.45 12.90
CA ARG A 30 7.28 8.53 11.51
C ARG A 30 8.22 7.81 10.53
N VAL A 31 9.53 7.94 10.70
CA VAL A 31 10.50 7.23 9.86
C VAL A 31 10.35 5.72 10.00
N SER A 32 10.21 5.21 11.23
CA SER A 32 9.97 3.79 11.49
C SER A 32 8.71 3.28 10.79
N LEU A 33 7.62 4.05 10.82
CA LEU A 33 6.38 3.69 10.12
C LEU A 33 6.56 3.65 8.60
N PHE A 34 7.29 4.59 8.01
CA PHE A 34 7.57 4.55 6.57
C PHE A 34 8.42 3.33 6.19
N GLU A 35 9.45 3.00 6.97
CA GLU A 35 10.25 1.79 6.74
C GLU A 35 9.41 0.52 6.82
N GLU A 36 8.50 0.45 7.78
CA GLU A 36 7.53 -0.64 7.92
C GLU A 36 6.62 -0.76 6.69
N LEU A 37 6.06 0.37 6.23
CA LEU A 37 5.21 0.42 5.04
C LEU A 37 5.97 -0.01 3.79
N PHE A 38 7.20 0.48 3.59
CA PHE A 38 8.03 0.07 2.44
C PHE A 38 8.34 -1.42 2.47
N ARG A 39 8.61 -1.98 3.65
CA ARG A 39 8.82 -3.43 3.81
C ARG A 39 7.59 -4.22 3.39
N LEU A 40 6.40 -3.79 3.83
CA LEU A 40 5.12 -4.40 3.44
C LEU A 40 4.90 -4.31 1.93
N LEU A 41 5.10 -3.13 1.34
CA LEU A 41 4.96 -2.93 -0.11
C LEU A 41 5.94 -3.78 -0.94
N SER A 42 7.15 -4.02 -0.42
CA SER A 42 8.18 -4.79 -1.12
C SER A 42 7.91 -6.30 -1.16
N MET A 43 7.13 -6.82 -0.21
CA MET A 43 6.76 -8.23 -0.14
C MET A 43 5.43 -8.55 -0.83
N ARG A 44 4.65 -7.52 -1.17
CA ARG A 44 3.32 -7.63 -1.75
C ARG A 44 3.37 -7.71 -3.27
N SER A 45 2.28 -8.21 -3.86
CA SER A 45 2.10 -8.17 -5.30
C SER A 45 1.91 -6.73 -5.80
N GLU A 46 2.28 -6.46 -7.05
CA GLU A 46 2.22 -5.10 -7.63
C GLU A 46 0.80 -4.51 -7.57
N SER A 47 -0.23 -5.31 -7.83
CA SER A 47 -1.63 -4.87 -7.79
C SER A 47 -2.06 -4.39 -6.41
N GLU A 48 -1.67 -5.11 -5.36
CA GLU A 48 -1.95 -4.74 -3.97
C GLU A 48 -1.19 -3.49 -3.54
N SER A 49 0.10 -3.43 -3.88
CA SER A 49 0.96 -2.29 -3.56
C SER A 49 0.44 -0.99 -4.19
N VAL A 50 -0.05 -1.05 -5.43
CA VAL A 50 -0.66 0.11 -6.09
C VAL A 50 -1.92 0.58 -5.36
N GLU A 51 -2.76 -0.33 -4.90
CA GLU A 51 -3.99 0.04 -4.17
C GLU A 51 -3.68 0.66 -2.81
N ILE A 52 -2.68 0.12 -2.10
CA ILE A 52 -2.19 0.72 -0.85
C ILE A 52 -1.68 2.14 -1.11
N ILE A 53 -0.86 2.34 -2.16
CA ILE A 53 -0.33 3.67 -2.52
C ILE A 53 -1.45 4.65 -2.89
N ARG A 54 -2.49 4.21 -3.60
CA ARG A 54 -3.66 5.06 -3.88
C ARG A 54 -4.32 5.52 -2.58
N ARG A 55 -4.49 4.62 -1.62
CA ARG A 55 -5.07 4.92 -0.32
C ARG A 55 -4.23 5.93 0.46
N VAL A 56 -2.91 5.70 0.53
CA VAL A 56 -1.91 6.60 1.13
C VAL A 56 -2.07 8.02 0.59
N ARG A 57 -2.23 8.20 -0.73
CA ARG A 57 -2.39 9.53 -1.35
C ARG A 57 -3.67 10.27 -0.96
N THR A 58 -4.69 9.55 -0.52
CA THR A 58 -6.00 10.13 -0.15
C THR A 58 -6.18 10.30 1.35
N THR A 59 -5.40 9.59 2.16
CA THR A 59 -5.43 9.64 3.63
C THR A 59 -4.52 10.73 4.18
N ASN A 60 -4.79 11.22 5.39
CA ASN A 60 -3.84 12.10 6.06
C ASN A 60 -2.70 11.26 6.64
N ILE A 61 -1.61 11.15 5.88
CA ILE A 61 -0.46 10.29 6.23
C ILE A 61 0.19 10.74 7.55
N GLU A 62 0.06 12.00 7.97
CA GLU A 62 0.68 12.45 9.21
C GLU A 62 0.00 11.87 10.45
N THR A 63 -1.31 11.60 10.39
CA THR A 63 -2.08 11.06 11.51
C THR A 63 -2.44 9.59 11.35
N ASP A 64 -2.68 9.13 10.12
CA ASP A 64 -3.39 7.86 9.87
C ASP A 64 -2.45 6.71 9.45
N LEU A 65 -1.15 6.97 9.32
CA LEU A 65 -0.20 5.98 8.81
C LEU A 65 -0.08 4.74 9.70
N ASP A 66 -0.11 4.92 11.02
CA ASP A 66 -0.06 3.81 11.97
C ASP A 66 -1.29 2.89 11.84
N ASP A 67 -2.48 3.49 11.74
CA ASP A 67 -3.74 2.77 11.54
C ASP A 67 -3.76 2.03 10.21
N LEU A 68 -3.23 2.63 9.14
CA LEU A 68 -3.10 1.98 7.84
C LEU A 68 -2.20 0.75 7.92
N ILE A 69 -1.01 0.86 8.51
CA ILE A 69 -0.07 -0.25 8.68
C ILE A 69 -0.71 -1.37 9.50
N LYS A 70 -1.41 -1.01 10.59
CA LYS A 70 -2.14 -1.97 11.43
C LYS A 70 -3.25 -2.67 10.66
N PHE A 71 -4.02 -1.94 9.85
CA PHE A 71 -5.06 -2.51 9.01
C PHE A 71 -4.48 -3.53 8.01
N ILE A 72 -3.38 -3.17 7.35
CA ILE A 72 -2.68 -4.04 6.38
C ILE A 72 -2.23 -5.35 7.05
N LYS A 73 -1.57 -5.27 8.22
CA LYS A 73 -1.11 -6.45 8.98
C LYS A 73 -2.27 -7.34 9.45
N ASN A 74 -3.36 -6.73 9.92
CA ASN A 74 -4.53 -7.47 10.36
C ASN A 74 -5.22 -8.19 9.19
N ALA A 75 -5.30 -7.55 8.02
CA ALA A 75 -5.82 -8.19 6.81
C ALA A 75 -4.95 -9.39 6.40
N ASP A 76 -3.62 -9.26 6.47
CA ASP A 76 -2.71 -10.38 6.19
C ASP A 76 -2.92 -11.56 7.13
N LEU A 77 -3.08 -11.28 8.42
CA LEU A 77 -3.34 -12.33 9.40
C LEU A 77 -4.66 -13.05 9.09
N LEU A 78 -5.73 -12.32 8.74
CA LEU A 78 -7.01 -12.92 8.36
C LEU A 78 -6.89 -13.79 7.10
N ILE A 79 -6.13 -13.35 6.09
CA ILE A 79 -5.89 -14.12 4.86
C ILE A 79 -5.09 -15.40 5.17
N GLN A 80 -4.07 -15.30 6.03
CA GLN A 80 -3.29 -16.47 6.47
C GLN A 80 -4.16 -17.49 7.21
N LEU A 81 -5.00 -17.04 8.15
CA LEU A 81 -5.89 -17.91 8.91
C LEU A 81 -6.97 -18.57 8.05
N ALA A 82 -7.46 -17.88 7.02
CA ALA A 82 -8.37 -18.47 6.04
C ALA A 82 -7.67 -19.54 5.19
N SER A 83 -6.42 -19.28 4.79
CA SER A 83 -5.61 -20.20 3.99
C SER A 83 -5.26 -21.48 4.76
N THR A 84 -5.00 -21.40 6.07
CA THR A 84 -4.73 -22.59 6.91
C THR A 84 -5.99 -23.43 7.15
N GLN A 85 -7.15 -22.80 7.32
CA GLN A 85 -8.43 -23.52 7.48
C GLN A 85 -8.82 -24.32 6.24
N SER A 86 -8.55 -23.81 5.03
CA SER A 86 -8.76 -24.58 3.80
C SER A 86 -7.78 -25.74 3.61
N ALA A 87 -6.59 -25.69 4.21
CA ALA A 87 -5.61 -26.78 4.13
C ALA A 87 -5.94 -27.95 5.10
N GLU A 88 -6.65 -27.68 6.19
CA GLU A 88 -7.01 -28.68 7.20
C GLU A 88 -8.34 -29.40 6.90
N ALA A 89 -9.07 -28.98 5.86
CA ALA A 89 -10.28 -29.65 5.37
C ALA A 89 -9.99 -30.84 4.41
N SER A 90 -8.79 -31.42 4.46
CA SER A 90 -8.43 -32.61 3.69
C SER A 90 -7.86 -33.71 4.60
N PRO A 91 -8.70 -34.62 5.14
CA PRO A 91 -8.28 -35.97 5.43
C PRO A 91 -8.23 -36.79 4.13
N ALA A 92 -7.10 -37.47 3.91
CA ALA A 92 -6.77 -38.28 2.75
C ALA A 92 -7.56 -39.63 2.70
N PRO A 93 -7.35 -40.48 1.67
CA PRO A 93 -8.38 -41.08 0.84
C PRO A 93 -8.90 -42.44 1.35
N GLU A 94 -10.22 -42.58 1.42
CA GLU A 94 -10.89 -43.89 1.31
C GLU A 94 -11.10 -44.18 -0.19
N PRO A 95 -10.81 -45.41 -0.68
CA PRO A 95 -10.95 -45.75 -2.07
C PRO A 95 -12.41 -46.09 -2.35
N ASP A 96 -13.19 -45.13 -2.83
CA ASP A 96 -14.46 -45.47 -3.47
C ASP A 96 -14.65 -44.70 -4.78
N PHE A 97 -15.16 -45.44 -5.75
CA PHE A 97 -15.21 -45.14 -7.17
C PHE A 97 -16.06 -43.89 -7.46
N GLY A 98 -15.49 -42.90 -8.16
CA GLY A 98 -16.26 -41.81 -8.76
C GLY A 98 -15.42 -40.92 -9.69
N PRO A 99 -15.79 -40.80 -10.98
CA PRO A 99 -15.01 -40.02 -11.95
C PRO A 99 -15.39 -38.52 -11.86
N HIS A 100 -14.68 -37.73 -11.07
CA HIS A 100 -14.83 -36.27 -11.10
C HIS A 100 -14.06 -35.67 -12.27
N GLY A 101 -14.74 -35.67 -13.41
CA GLY A 101 -14.60 -34.68 -14.46
C GLY A 101 -15.07 -33.27 -14.01
N PRO A 102 -15.20 -32.33 -14.96
CA PRO A 102 -15.26 -30.88 -14.71
C PRO A 102 -16.34 -30.47 -13.72
N LEU A 103 -16.08 -29.39 -12.96
CA LEU A 103 -16.94 -28.76 -11.94
C LEU A 103 -18.46 -28.99 -12.16
N PRO A 104 -19.23 -29.30 -11.10
CA PRO A 104 -20.62 -29.68 -11.25
C PRO A 104 -21.45 -28.51 -11.80
N MET A 105 -21.87 -28.65 -13.06
CA MET A 105 -22.75 -27.70 -13.75
C MET A 105 -24.09 -27.45 -13.02
N ASP A 106 -24.43 -28.34 -12.07
CA ASP A 106 -25.62 -28.25 -11.22
C ASP A 106 -25.54 -27.09 -10.21
N GLU A 107 -24.35 -26.77 -9.70
CA GLU A 107 -24.16 -25.62 -8.79
C GLU A 107 -24.25 -24.30 -9.56
N PHE A 108 -23.69 -24.25 -10.77
CA PHE A 108 -23.81 -23.09 -11.65
C PHE A 108 -25.26 -22.87 -12.08
N SER A 109 -25.98 -23.94 -12.41
CA SER A 109 -27.40 -23.88 -12.74
C SER A 109 -28.24 -23.38 -11.56
N SER A 110 -27.93 -23.84 -10.35
CA SER A 110 -28.57 -23.38 -9.11
C SER A 110 -28.32 -21.90 -8.83
N LEU A 111 -27.08 -21.43 -9.02
CA LEU A 111 -26.72 -20.02 -8.85
C LEU A 111 -27.41 -19.13 -9.89
N VAL A 112 -27.47 -19.58 -11.15
CA VAL A 112 -28.15 -18.86 -12.23
C VAL A 112 -29.65 -18.77 -11.98
N GLU A 113 -30.29 -19.83 -11.50
CA GLU A 113 -31.71 -19.81 -11.13
C GLU A 113 -31.98 -18.90 -9.92
N LEU A 114 -31.09 -18.90 -8.92
CA LEU A 114 -31.17 -17.97 -7.80
C LEU A 114 -31.05 -16.51 -8.26
N LEU A 115 -30.11 -16.23 -9.16
CA LEU A 115 -29.91 -14.91 -9.73
C LEU A 115 -31.14 -14.46 -10.53
N LYS A 116 -31.69 -15.33 -11.38
CA LYS A 116 -32.94 -15.05 -12.12
C LYS A 116 -34.10 -14.74 -11.17
N SER A 117 -34.25 -15.54 -10.10
CA SER A 117 -35.28 -15.33 -9.08
C SER A 117 -35.11 -13.98 -8.39
N ALA A 118 -33.89 -13.60 -8.01
CA ALA A 118 -33.61 -12.31 -7.40
C ALA A 118 -33.93 -11.13 -8.34
N ILE A 119 -33.50 -11.20 -9.60
CA ILE A 119 -33.78 -10.18 -10.63
C ILE A 119 -35.28 -10.07 -10.91
N SER A 120 -36.03 -11.17 -10.84
CA SER A 120 -37.48 -11.18 -11.05
C SER A 120 -38.25 -10.38 -9.99
N LYS A 121 -37.68 -10.24 -8.78
CA LYS A 121 -38.25 -9.50 -7.65
C LYS A 121 -37.95 -8.00 -7.67
N LEU A 122 -37.04 -7.54 -8.55
CA LEU A 122 -36.74 -6.12 -8.72
C LEU A 122 -37.85 -5.41 -9.50
N ASP A 123 -38.07 -4.13 -9.16
CA ASP A 123 -38.89 -3.22 -9.95
C ASP A 123 -38.40 -3.12 -11.41
N PRO A 124 -39.27 -2.94 -12.42
CA PRO A 124 -38.88 -2.81 -13.83
C PRO A 124 -37.77 -1.78 -14.10
N ALA A 125 -37.75 -0.65 -13.41
CA ALA A 125 -36.69 0.35 -13.59
C ALA A 125 -35.35 -0.13 -13.01
N ALA A 126 -35.37 -0.82 -11.87
CA ALA A 126 -34.16 -1.39 -11.27
C ALA A 126 -33.62 -2.58 -12.07
N ARG A 127 -34.51 -3.38 -12.66
CA ARG A 127 -34.16 -4.53 -13.49
C ARG A 127 -33.46 -4.12 -14.78
N THR A 128 -33.95 -3.06 -15.43
CA THR A 128 -33.34 -2.51 -16.65
C THR A 128 -31.96 -1.92 -16.36
N ALA A 129 -31.83 -1.13 -15.29
CA ALA A 129 -30.55 -0.59 -14.85
C ALA A 129 -29.52 -1.69 -14.53
N PHE A 130 -29.95 -2.79 -13.89
CA PHE A 130 -29.09 -3.94 -13.60
C PHE A 130 -28.60 -4.64 -14.87
N MET A 131 -29.49 -4.91 -15.84
CA MET A 131 -29.10 -5.53 -17.11
C MET A 131 -28.20 -4.63 -17.96
N ASP A 132 -28.42 -3.32 -17.94
CA ASP A 132 -27.55 -2.35 -18.61
C ASP A 132 -26.15 -2.29 -17.96
N ALA A 133 -26.08 -2.35 -16.63
CA ALA A 133 -24.79 -2.42 -15.93
C ALA A 133 -24.00 -3.69 -16.30
N ILE A 134 -24.66 -4.84 -16.39
CA ILE A 134 -24.03 -6.09 -16.86
C ILE A 134 -23.54 -5.93 -18.30
N ARG A 135 -24.36 -5.38 -19.19
CA ARG A 135 -23.97 -5.16 -20.60
C ARG A 135 -22.70 -4.33 -20.70
N ILE A 136 -22.63 -3.20 -19.99
CA ILE A 136 -21.46 -2.31 -19.98
C ILE A 136 -20.21 -3.04 -19.47
N GLN A 137 -20.35 -3.88 -18.43
CA GLN A 137 -19.23 -4.67 -17.91
C GLN A 137 -18.74 -5.72 -18.89
N VAL A 138 -19.65 -6.38 -19.62
CA VAL A 138 -19.28 -7.35 -20.67
C VAL A 138 -18.56 -6.65 -21.82
N GLU A 139 -19.06 -5.50 -22.28
CA GLU A 139 -18.41 -4.72 -23.33
C GLU A 139 -17.01 -4.24 -22.91
N ALA A 140 -16.82 -3.81 -21.66
CA ALA A 140 -15.52 -3.44 -21.12
C ALA A 140 -14.54 -4.64 -21.06
N LEU A 141 -15.04 -5.82 -20.68
CA LEU A 141 -14.25 -7.06 -20.66
C LEU A 141 -13.83 -7.46 -22.09
N THR A 142 -14.74 -7.42 -23.06
CA THR A 142 -14.45 -7.73 -24.46
C THR A 142 -13.42 -6.75 -25.04
N ALA A 143 -13.57 -5.45 -24.80
CA ALA A 143 -12.61 -4.43 -25.25
C ALA A 143 -11.21 -4.62 -24.63
N SER A 144 -11.13 -5.08 -23.37
CA SER A 144 -9.84 -5.39 -22.74
C SER A 144 -9.18 -6.67 -23.28
N GLN A 145 -9.96 -7.58 -23.87
CA GLN A 145 -9.47 -8.84 -24.41
C GLN A 145 -8.90 -8.68 -25.83
N ASP A 146 -9.49 -7.79 -26.65
CA ASP A 146 -8.98 -7.46 -27.99
C ASP A 146 -7.59 -6.81 -27.96
N LEU A 147 -7.28 -6.00 -26.93
CA LEU A 147 -5.92 -5.45 -26.73
C LEU A 147 -4.87 -6.50 -26.35
N ARG A 148 -5.29 -7.70 -25.94
CA ARG A 148 -4.39 -8.79 -25.52
C ARG A 148 -4.05 -9.76 -26.66
N LEU A 149 -4.80 -9.73 -27.77
CA LEU A 149 -4.58 -10.58 -28.94
C LEU A 149 -3.68 -9.96 -30.02
N ASP A 150 -3.36 -8.67 -29.91
CA ASP A 150 -2.49 -7.93 -30.86
C ASP A 150 -1.03 -7.76 -30.38
N SER A 151 -0.56 -8.55 -29.42
CA SER A 151 0.87 -8.56 -29.04
C SER A 151 1.63 -9.67 -29.75
N PRO A 152 2.38 -9.40 -30.84
CA PRO A 152 3.30 -10.36 -31.41
C PRO A 152 4.48 -10.54 -30.45
N ALA A 153 4.54 -11.72 -29.84
CA ALA A 153 5.74 -12.22 -29.19
C ALA A 153 6.87 -12.36 -30.22
N ALA A 154 7.93 -11.56 -30.11
CA ALA A 154 9.32 -11.95 -30.40
C ALA A 154 10.28 -10.75 -30.22
N ALA A 155 11.21 -10.83 -29.27
CA ALA A 155 12.65 -10.83 -29.56
C ALA A 155 13.50 -10.81 -28.27
N LYS A 156 14.18 -11.93 -28.04
CA LYS A 156 15.46 -12.04 -27.31
C LYS A 156 16.47 -11.02 -27.84
N GLY A 157 17.31 -10.49 -26.96
CA GLY A 157 18.51 -9.76 -27.35
C GLY A 157 19.26 -9.18 -26.16
N GLU A 158 20.11 -10.00 -25.57
CA GLU A 158 21.21 -9.56 -24.70
C GLU A 158 22.06 -8.51 -25.43
N ALA A 159 22.46 -7.44 -24.72
CA ALA A 159 23.66 -6.69 -25.06
C ALA A 159 24.16 -5.93 -23.81
N MET A 160 25.14 -6.57 -23.17
CA MET A 160 26.12 -6.00 -22.28
C MET A 160 26.94 -4.93 -23.03
N ILE A 161 27.03 -3.71 -22.51
CA ILE A 161 28.05 -2.73 -22.93
C ILE A 161 28.52 -2.01 -21.67
N ASP A 162 29.71 -2.42 -21.21
CA ASP A 162 30.56 -1.69 -20.28
C ASP A 162 30.95 -0.34 -20.90
N ALA A 163 30.85 0.73 -20.11
CA ALA A 163 31.55 1.98 -20.38
C ALA A 163 31.90 2.64 -19.05
N ASP A 164 33.11 2.33 -18.58
CA ASP A 164 33.86 3.12 -17.61
C ASP A 164 33.94 4.58 -18.08
N THR A 165 33.54 5.51 -17.23
CA THR A 165 34.11 6.85 -17.21
C THR A 165 34.34 7.27 -15.77
N ASP A 166 35.61 7.20 -15.37
CA ASP A 166 36.18 7.86 -14.22
C ASP A 166 35.89 9.36 -14.26
N THR A 167 35.35 9.91 -13.19
CA THR A 167 35.53 11.33 -12.85
C THR A 167 35.62 11.45 -11.33
N GLU A 168 36.86 11.41 -10.86
CA GLU A 168 37.29 11.80 -9.52
C GLU A 168 37.28 13.35 -9.40
N LEU A 169 37.32 13.82 -8.14
CA LEU A 169 37.31 15.20 -7.63
C LEU A 169 35.89 15.72 -7.29
N ASP A 170 35.55 16.16 -6.08
CA ASP A 170 36.36 16.51 -4.92
C ASP A 170 35.46 16.52 -3.65
N GLY A 171 36.08 16.38 -2.49
CA GLY A 171 35.45 16.02 -1.22
C GLY A 171 34.40 17.00 -0.69
N VAL A 172 33.27 16.44 -0.25
CA VAL A 172 32.41 17.05 0.79
C VAL A 172 32.32 16.08 1.95
N SER A 173 32.89 16.52 3.06
CA SER A 173 33.04 15.78 4.31
C SER A 173 31.71 15.22 4.81
N HIS A 174 31.72 13.93 5.17
CA HIS A 174 30.67 13.29 5.94
C HIS A 174 30.39 14.05 7.23
N ALA A 175 29.30 14.83 7.24
CA ALA A 175 28.71 15.33 8.46
C ALA A 175 28.15 14.13 9.24
N ARG A 176 28.86 13.72 10.30
CA ARG A 176 28.35 12.80 11.31
C ARG A 176 26.95 13.26 11.79
N PRO A 177 25.97 12.35 11.92
CA PRO A 177 24.71 12.67 12.58
C PRO A 177 25.02 13.06 14.03
N GLY A 178 24.62 14.27 14.45
CA GLY A 178 24.72 14.71 15.85
C GLY A 178 25.78 15.79 16.17
N GLY A 179 26.52 16.31 15.19
CA GLY A 179 27.50 17.39 15.41
C GLY A 179 26.89 18.77 15.75
N PHE A 180 25.66 19.03 15.32
CA PHE A 180 24.99 20.32 15.41
C PHE A 180 24.54 20.70 16.84
N LEU A 181 24.42 19.74 17.76
CA LEU A 181 23.98 20.02 19.13
C LEU A 181 25.09 20.60 20.02
N LYS A 182 26.37 20.46 19.63
CA LYS A 182 27.50 20.96 20.42
C LYS A 182 27.69 22.47 20.35
N GLY A 183 27.24 23.12 19.26
CA GLY A 183 27.35 24.57 19.10
C GLY A 183 26.35 25.39 19.94
N LEU A 184 25.23 24.78 20.35
CA LEU A 184 24.14 25.47 21.05
C LEU A 184 24.26 25.46 22.58
N LEU A 185 25.22 24.71 23.14
CA LEU A 185 25.43 24.59 24.58
C LEU A 185 26.52 25.52 25.13
N ASN A 186 27.20 26.30 24.28
CA ASN A 186 28.38 27.07 24.69
C ASN A 186 28.22 28.61 24.66
N GLU A 187 27.04 29.13 24.38
CA GLU A 187 26.75 30.56 24.51
C GLU A 187 26.00 30.79 25.83
N GLY A 188 26.75 30.99 26.90
CA GLY A 188 26.25 31.55 28.15
C GLY A 188 25.88 33.03 27.97
N PRO A 189 24.97 33.58 28.78
CA PRO A 189 24.50 34.96 28.62
C PRO A 189 25.65 35.94 28.96
N LYS A 190 26.23 36.59 27.95
CA LYS A 190 26.95 37.86 28.17
C LYS A 190 25.92 38.95 28.43
N GLY A 191 25.76 39.30 29.71
CA GLY A 191 24.99 40.48 30.12
C GLY A 191 25.61 41.78 29.57
N PRO A 192 24.80 42.81 29.28
CA PRO A 192 25.30 44.11 28.86
C PRO A 192 25.81 44.92 30.06
N ASN A 193 26.94 45.62 29.87
CA ASN A 193 27.36 46.76 30.70
C ASN A 193 26.51 47.99 30.36
#